data_AF-A0A349B1W8-F1
#
_entry.id   AF-A0A349B1W8-F1
#
_cell.length_a   1.000
_cell.length_b   1.000
_cell.length_c   1.000
_cell.angle_alpha   90.00
_cell.angle_beta   90.00
_cell.angle_gamma   90.00
#
_symmetry.space_group_name_H-M   'P 1'
#
loop_
_entity.id
_entity.type
_entity.pdbx_description
1 polymer ?
#
loop_
_entity_poly.entity_id
_entity_poly.type
_entity_poly.pdbx_seq_one_letter_code
_entity_poly.pdbx_strand_id
1 'polypeptide(L)'
;KKLERVGDQAKNIFDLAAEGVRFSEADDYERFLDFRSQVSQLYADTADALAEPDTADVDGLGERAEALMTTFDGLVNALIHADAPARYAVPRAMLFRYLKRICANLTSVATTAATGIDRTGDVDLDE
;
A
#
# COMPACT_ATOMS: atom_id res chain seq x y z
N LYS A 1 11.19 2.56 10.73
CA LYS A 1 11.59 2.03 9.40
C LYS A 1 10.40 1.75 8.45
N LYS A 2 9.26 1.19 8.90
CA LYS A 2 8.12 0.92 8.00
C LYS A 2 7.42 2.20 7.51
N LEU A 3 7.21 3.18 8.39
CA LEU A 3 6.67 4.50 8.02
C LEU A 3 7.56 5.26 7.02
N GLU A 4 8.88 5.18 7.18
CA GLU A 4 9.84 5.72 6.20
C GLU A 4 9.63 5.10 4.81
N ARG A 5 9.45 3.78 4.73
CA ARG A 5 9.16 3.09 3.46
C ARG A 5 7.83 3.51 2.83
N VAL A 6 6.83 3.83 3.65
CA VAL A 6 5.55 4.38 3.19
C VAL A 6 5.80 5.75 2.54
N GLY A 7 6.56 6.63 3.21
CA GLY A 7 6.99 7.91 2.68
C GLY A 7 7.77 7.79 1.36
N ASP A 8 8.72 6.85 1.27
CA ASP A 8 9.47 6.58 0.04
C ASP A 8 8.56 6.17 -1.12
N GLN A 9 7.55 5.33 -0.87
CA GLN A 9 6.61 4.94 -1.93
C GLN A 9 5.71 6.11 -2.35
N ALA A 10 5.26 6.93 -1.40
CA ALA A 10 4.50 8.14 -1.70
C ALA A 10 5.32 9.12 -2.55
N LYS A 11 6.60 9.28 -2.23
CA LYS A 11 7.55 10.04 -3.06
C LYS A 11 7.67 9.46 -4.46
N ASN A 12 7.82 8.14 -4.61
CA ASN A 12 7.90 7.53 -5.94
C ASN A 12 6.63 7.78 -6.78
N ILE A 13 5.45 7.83 -6.15
CA ILE A 13 4.19 8.19 -6.84
C ILE A 13 4.21 9.67 -7.27
N PHE A 14 4.70 10.55 -6.41
CA PHE A 14 4.89 11.96 -6.75
C PHE A 14 5.88 12.14 -7.91
N ASP A 15 7.00 11.42 -7.89
CA ASP A 15 8.03 11.47 -8.92
C ASP A 15 7.50 10.97 -10.28
N LEU A 16 6.66 9.93 -10.32
CA LEU A 16 5.93 9.52 -11.53
C LEU A 16 5.11 10.68 -12.13
N ALA A 17 4.39 11.42 -11.29
CA ALA A 17 3.63 12.58 -11.75
C ALA A 17 4.56 13.72 -12.21
N ALA A 18 5.71 13.92 -11.56
CA ALA A 18 6.71 14.90 -11.96
C ALA A 18 7.32 14.59 -13.34
N GLU A 19 7.44 13.31 -13.71
CA GLU A 19 7.87 12.84 -15.04
C GLU A 19 6.80 13.03 -16.14
N GLY A 20 5.62 13.58 -15.80
CA GLY A 20 4.56 13.89 -16.76
C GLY A 20 3.50 12.79 -16.90
N VAL A 21 3.53 11.74 -16.07
CA VAL A 21 2.46 10.74 -16.05
C VAL A 21 1.16 11.38 -15.58
N ARG A 22 0.07 11.17 -16.32
CA ARG A 22 -1.27 11.67 -16.00
C ARG A 22 -2.27 10.53 -16.10
N PHE A 23 -2.92 10.21 -14.99
CA PHE A 23 -4.03 9.23 -14.95
C PHE A 23 -5.41 9.90 -14.94
N SER A 24 -5.48 11.21 -14.74
CA SER A 24 -6.73 12.00 -14.73
C SER A 24 -7.49 11.99 -16.06
N GLU A 25 -6.81 11.67 -17.15
CA GLU A 25 -7.37 11.61 -18.50
C GLU A 25 -7.56 10.16 -18.97
N ALA A 26 -7.29 9.18 -18.10
CA ALA A 26 -7.46 7.79 -18.45
C ALA A 26 -8.94 7.38 -18.39
N ASP A 27 -9.36 6.50 -19.31
CA ASP A 27 -10.75 5.99 -19.34
C ASP A 27 -11.14 5.29 -18.03
N ASP A 28 -10.16 4.73 -17.32
CA ASP A 28 -10.31 4.06 -16.02
C ASP A 28 -10.06 4.98 -14.82
N TYR A 29 -10.18 6.31 -14.98
CA TYR A 29 -9.83 7.27 -13.92
C TYR A 29 -10.54 7.03 -12.59
N GLU A 30 -11.84 6.73 -12.62
CA GLU A 30 -12.65 6.45 -11.43
C GLU A 30 -12.07 5.30 -10.59
N ARG A 31 -11.43 4.32 -11.24
CA ARG A 31 -10.78 3.22 -10.55
C ARG A 31 -9.57 3.68 -9.74
N PHE A 32 -8.81 4.66 -10.23
CA PHE A 32 -7.71 5.25 -9.47
C PHE A 32 -8.21 6.07 -8.29
N LEU A 33 -9.36 6.75 -8.42
CA LEU A 33 -9.98 7.48 -7.32
C LEU A 33 -10.44 6.53 -6.21
N ASP A 34 -11.04 5.41 -6.58
CA ASP A 34 -11.43 4.35 -5.65
C ASP A 34 -10.22 3.77 -4.91
N PHE A 35 -9.15 3.40 -5.62
CA PHE A 35 -7.92 2.94 -4.98
C PHE A 35 -7.31 3.98 -4.05
N ARG A 36 -7.31 5.26 -4.45
CA ARG A 36 -6.85 6.36 -3.59
C ARG A 36 -7.69 6.42 -2.31
N SER A 37 -9.02 6.32 -2.42
CA SER A 37 -9.92 6.37 -1.27
C SER A 37 -9.64 5.21 -0.31
N GLN A 38 -9.56 3.99 -0.82
CA GLN A 38 -9.33 2.80 0.01
C GLN A 38 -7.95 2.83 0.68
N VAL A 39 -6.90 3.22 -0.04
CA VAL A 39 -5.56 3.36 0.56
C VAL A 39 -5.52 4.50 1.59
N SER A 40 -6.24 5.60 1.35
CA SER A 40 -6.35 6.70 2.32
C SER A 40 -7.06 6.24 3.61
N GLN A 41 -8.07 5.38 3.48
CA GLN A 41 -8.71 4.78 4.65
C GLN A 41 -7.73 3.92 5.44
N LEU A 42 -6.90 3.11 4.78
CA LEU A 42 -5.85 2.34 5.47
C LEU A 42 -4.85 3.23 6.23
N TYR A 43 -4.52 4.42 5.70
CA TYR A 43 -3.70 5.39 6.43
C TYR A 43 -4.39 5.86 7.71
N ALA A 44 -5.68 6.21 7.63
CA ALA A 44 -6.46 6.64 8.78
C ALA A 44 -6.54 5.52 9.83
N ASP A 45 -6.93 4.31 9.41
CA ASP A 45 -7.04 3.16 10.30
C ASP A 45 -5.69 2.80 10.96
N THR A 46 -4.57 2.95 10.23
CA THR A 46 -3.22 2.74 10.78
C THR A 46 -2.85 3.84 11.78
N ALA A 47 -3.27 5.08 11.56
CA ALA A 47 -3.07 6.17 12.50
C ALA A 47 -3.88 5.94 13.79
N ASP A 48 -5.10 5.46 13.65
CA ASP A 48 -5.95 5.09 14.79
C ASP A 48 -5.32 3.93 15.58
N ALA A 49 -4.79 2.89 14.90
CA ALA A 49 -4.06 1.81 15.55
C ALA A 49 -2.77 2.25 16.28
N LEU A 50 -2.14 3.34 15.83
CA LEU A 50 -0.99 3.93 16.53
C LEU A 50 -1.40 4.76 17.75
N ALA A 51 -2.55 5.42 17.70
CA ALA A 51 -3.06 6.27 18.78
C ALA A 51 -3.75 5.46 19.87
N GLU A 52 -4.56 4.48 19.48
CA GLU A 52 -5.42 3.65 20.34
C GLU A 52 -5.26 2.15 19.99
N PRO A 53 -4.08 1.55 20.23
CA PRO A 53 -3.78 0.18 19.81
C PRO A 53 -4.68 -0.89 20.43
N ASP A 54 -5.24 -0.65 21.61
CA ASP A 54 -6.11 -1.61 22.31
C ASP A 54 -7.53 -1.67 21.76
N THR A 55 -7.97 -0.66 21.00
CA THR A 55 -9.35 -0.55 20.46
C THR A 55 -9.41 -0.65 18.94
N ALA A 56 -8.26 -0.56 18.26
CA ALA A 56 -8.20 -0.59 16.81
C ALA A 56 -8.48 -1.98 16.22
N ASP A 57 -9.30 -2.02 15.16
CA ASP A 57 -9.58 -3.21 14.37
C ASP A 57 -8.43 -3.50 13.38
N VAL A 58 -7.33 -4.02 13.92
CA VAL A 58 -6.12 -4.35 13.13
C VAL A 58 -6.34 -5.55 12.21
N ASP A 59 -7.17 -6.52 12.61
CA ASP A 59 -7.48 -7.69 11.78
C ASP A 59 -8.28 -7.27 10.55
N GLY A 60 -9.35 -6.48 10.72
CA GLY A 60 -10.14 -5.97 9.59
C GLY A 60 -9.32 -5.04 8.69
N LEU A 61 -8.41 -4.22 9.24
CA LEU A 61 -7.45 -3.45 8.45
C LEU A 61 -6.57 -4.39 7.61
N GLY A 62 -6.05 -5.46 8.21
CA GLY A 62 -5.23 -6.47 7.55
C GLY A 62 -5.94 -7.12 6.37
N GLU A 63 -7.18 -7.57 6.56
CA GLU A 63 -8.01 -8.18 5.50
C GLU A 63 -8.23 -7.22 4.32
N ARG A 64 -8.60 -5.96 4.60
CA ARG A 64 -8.78 -4.93 3.56
C ARG A 64 -7.49 -4.65 2.80
N ALA A 65 -6.37 -4.56 3.51
CA ALA A 65 -5.06 -4.36 2.90
C ALA A 65 -4.64 -5.54 2.03
N GLU A 66 -4.87 -6.79 2.47
CA GLU A 66 -4.55 -7.98 1.70
C GLU A 66 -5.38 -8.10 0.41
N ALA A 67 -6.67 -7.76 0.48
CA ALA A 67 -7.54 -7.70 -0.71
C ALA A 67 -7.03 -6.67 -1.74
N LEU A 68 -6.60 -5.49 -1.29
CA LEU A 68 -5.98 -4.49 -2.16
C LEU A 68 -4.65 -4.96 -2.75
N MET A 69 -3.78 -5.55 -1.92
CA MET A 69 -2.48 -6.06 -2.39
C MET A 69 -2.65 -7.14 -3.46
N THR A 70 -3.62 -8.03 -3.28
CA THR A 70 -3.99 -9.07 -4.25
C THR A 70 -4.50 -8.46 -5.55
N THR A 71 -5.36 -7.43 -5.44
CA THR A 71 -5.86 -6.67 -6.60
C THR A 71 -4.72 -6.01 -7.38
N PHE A 72 -3.80 -5.34 -6.69
CA PHE A 72 -2.66 -4.68 -7.33
C PHE A 72 -1.71 -5.66 -7.99
N ASP A 73 -1.45 -6.83 -7.39
CA ASP A 73 -0.68 -7.90 -8.04
C ASP A 73 -1.35 -8.40 -9.30
N GLY A 74 -2.66 -8.67 -9.24
CA GLY A 74 -3.43 -9.07 -10.42
C GLY A 74 -3.34 -8.06 -11.56
N LEU A 75 -3.41 -6.76 -11.23
CA LEU A 75 -3.29 -5.68 -12.20
C LEU A 75 -1.88 -5.58 -12.80
N VAL A 76 -0.83 -5.73 -12.00
CA VAL A 76 0.55 -5.77 -12.50
C VAL A 76 0.74 -6.96 -13.44
N ASN A 77 0.26 -8.14 -13.06
CA ASN A 77 0.35 -9.35 -13.89
C ASN A 77 -0.41 -9.19 -15.20
N ALA A 78 -1.61 -8.59 -15.18
CA ALA A 78 -2.37 -8.30 -16.39
C ALA A 78 -1.60 -7.35 -17.33
N LEU A 79 -0.94 -6.32 -16.79
CA LEU A 79 -0.15 -5.37 -17.58
C LEU A 79 1.12 -5.98 -18.18
N ILE A 80 1.75 -6.93 -17.49
CA ILE A 80 2.93 -7.66 -18.01
C ILE A 80 2.58 -8.42 -19.30
N HIS A 81 1.36 -8.95 -19.39
CA HIS A 81 0.88 -9.74 -20.53
C HIS A 81 0.00 -8.94 -21.50
N ALA A 82 -0.19 -7.64 -21.27
CA ALA A 82 -1.04 -6.80 -22.10
C ALA A 82 -0.34 -6.41 -23.40
N ASP A 83 -1.06 -6.46 -24.51
CA ASP A 83 -0.64 -5.84 -25.78
C ASP A 83 -0.96 -4.33 -25.75
N ALA A 84 -0.28 -3.62 -24.85
CA ALA A 84 -0.46 -2.19 -24.64
C ALA A 84 0.86 -1.44 -24.78
N PRO A 85 0.87 -0.18 -25.25
CA PRO A 85 2.09 0.61 -25.34
C PRO A 85 2.79 0.74 -23.97
N ALA A 86 4.13 0.72 -23.95
CA ALA A 86 4.90 0.87 -22.71
C ALA A 86 4.53 2.14 -21.93
N ARG A 87 4.27 3.26 -22.61
CA ARG A 87 3.79 4.53 -22.01
C ARG A 87 2.47 4.39 -21.24
N TYR A 88 1.67 3.39 -21.57
CA TYR A 88 0.42 3.07 -20.89
C TYR A 88 0.66 2.08 -19.74
N ALA A 89 1.36 0.98 -20.03
CA ALA A 89 1.48 -0.15 -19.10
C ALA A 89 2.49 0.10 -17.97
N VAL A 90 3.65 0.68 -18.27
CA VAL A 90 4.75 0.84 -17.30
C VAL A 90 4.36 1.75 -16.13
N PRO A 91 3.83 2.98 -16.35
CA PRO A 91 3.48 3.86 -15.24
C PRO A 91 2.39 3.27 -14.33
N ARG A 92 1.43 2.56 -14.91
CA ARG A 92 0.36 1.88 -14.17
C ARG A 92 0.92 0.74 -13.31
N ALA A 93 1.78 -0.09 -13.87
CA ALA A 93 2.43 -1.17 -13.13
C ALA A 93 3.28 -0.62 -11.98
N MET A 94 4.01 0.48 -12.21
CA MET A 94 4.77 1.16 -11.15
C MET A 94 3.86 1.69 -10.04
N LEU A 95 2.79 2.41 -10.40
CA LEU A 95 1.80 2.89 -9.43
C LEU A 95 1.25 1.74 -8.57
N PHE A 96 0.77 0.65 -9.18
CA PHE A 96 0.20 -0.48 -8.46
C PHE A 96 1.23 -1.15 -7.54
N ARG A 97 2.49 -1.26 -7.97
CA ARG A 97 3.57 -1.76 -7.09
C ARG A 97 3.82 -0.85 -5.90
N TYR A 98 3.79 0.48 -6.08
CA TYR A 98 3.96 1.43 -4.99
C TYR A 98 2.78 1.39 -4.03
N LEU A 99 1.55 1.36 -4.52
CA LEU A 99 0.34 1.21 -3.70
C LEU A 99 0.33 -0.09 -2.91
N LYS A 100 0.70 -1.22 -3.53
CA LYS A 100 0.86 -2.51 -2.83
C LYS A 100 1.87 -2.40 -1.69
N ARG A 101 3.02 -1.79 -1.94
CA ARG A 101 4.06 -1.60 -0.91
C ARG A 101 3.60 -0.66 0.20
N ILE A 102 2.79 0.36 -0.10
CA ILE A 102 2.16 1.20 0.93
C ILE A 102 1.27 0.35 1.81
N CYS A 103 0.33 -0.41 1.24
CA CYS A 103 -0.58 -1.27 1.99
C CYS A 103 0.19 -2.24 2.91
N ALA A 104 1.18 -2.96 2.37
CA ALA A 104 1.99 -3.90 3.16
C ALA A 104 2.70 -3.25 4.36
N ASN A 105 3.24 -2.03 4.18
CA ASN A 105 3.93 -1.34 5.25
C ASN A 105 2.94 -0.75 6.27
N LEU A 106 1.76 -0.28 5.84
CA LEU A 106 0.71 0.19 6.74
C LEU A 106 0.20 -0.94 7.65
N THR A 107 -0.13 -2.10 7.07
CA THR A 107 -0.50 -3.29 7.86
C THR A 107 0.60 -3.68 8.84
N SER A 108 1.87 -3.70 8.39
CA SER A 108 3.00 -4.01 9.29
C SER A 108 3.08 -3.04 10.48
N VAL A 109 2.81 -1.74 10.24
CA VAL A 109 2.81 -0.71 11.29
C VAL A 109 1.67 -0.94 12.27
N ALA A 110 0.45 -1.12 11.78
CA ALA A 110 -0.74 -1.35 12.60
C ALA A 110 -0.59 -2.62 13.47
N THR A 111 -0.13 -3.73 12.88
CA THR A 111 0.15 -4.97 13.62
C THR A 111 1.19 -4.75 14.72
N THR A 112 2.28 -4.06 14.40
CA THR A 112 3.33 -3.76 15.39
C THR A 112 2.81 -2.90 16.54
N ALA A 113 1.93 -1.95 16.24
CA ALA A 113 1.31 -1.08 17.24
C ALA A 113 0.43 -1.89 18.21
N ALA A 114 -0.44 -2.76 17.69
CA ALA A 114 -1.33 -3.59 18.50
C ALA A 114 -0.63 -4.72 19.27
N THR A 115 0.44 -5.31 18.72
CA THR A 115 1.19 -6.35 19.45
C THR A 115 2.10 -5.78 20.54
N GLY A 116 2.36 -4.47 20.52
CA GLY A 116 3.32 -3.78 21.37
C GLY A 116 4.77 -3.99 20.91
N ILE A 117 5.60 -2.95 21.06
CA ILE A 117 7.03 -2.96 20.70
C ILE A 117 7.83 -3.95 21.60
N ASP A 118 7.32 -4.29 22.78
CA ASP A 118 8.00 -5.09 23.80
C ASP A 118 7.79 -6.62 23.68
N ARG A 119 6.95 -7.09 22.73
CA ARG A 119 6.74 -8.54 22.51
C ARG A 119 7.62 -9.17 21.44
N THR A 120 8.56 -8.41 20.88
CA THR A 120 9.53 -8.90 19.87
C THR A 120 10.92 -9.15 20.45
N GLY A 121 11.08 -9.09 21.78
CA GLY A 121 12.37 -9.12 22.46
C GLY A 121 12.87 -10.49 22.96
N ASP A 122 12.06 -11.56 22.90
CA ASP A 122 12.42 -12.84 23.53
C ASP A 122 12.09 -14.03 22.60
N VAL A 123 12.88 -14.18 21.56
CA VAL A 123 13.11 -15.48 20.93
C VAL A 123 14.62 -15.69 21.00
N ASP A 124 15.05 -16.26 22.11
CA ASP A 124 16.40 -16.79 22.29
C ASP A 124 16.62 -17.85 21.21
N LEU A 125 17.55 -17.58 20.30
CA LEU A 125 18.03 -18.54 19.31
C LEU A 125 19.28 -19.22 19.87
N ASP A 126 19.08 -20.05 20.88
CA ASP A 126 20.06 -21.04 21.33
C ASP A 126 19.36 -22.40 21.42
N GLU A 127 19.33 -23.13 20.29
CA GLU A 127 19.56 -24.59 20.19
C GLU A 127 19.77 -25.02 18.72
#